data_AF-A0A2E1TNF4-F1
#
_entry.id   AF-A0A2E1TNF4-F1
#
_cell.length_a   1.000
_cell.length_b   1.000
_cell.length_c   1.000
_cell.angle_alpha   90.00
_cell.angle_beta   90.00
_cell.angle_gamma   90.00
#
_symmetry.space_group_name_H-M   'P 1'
#
loop_
_entity.id
_entity.type
_entity.pdbx_description
1 polymer ?
#
loop_
_entity_poly.entity_id
_entity_poly.type
_entity_poly.pdbx_seq_one_letter_code
_entity_poly.pdbx_strand_id
1 'polypeptide(L)'
;MLNTFTLHKLDKQVKQLIYIKVILLLLYFFVPSTIYSSNNEMKELKCDSGAYPGQVKRWQYNDKNLIEIYPNGYRRVYYIKSINEEKILADEDAVRGMYFVSINFNSKSIDVKVSTPLAKYIDKDCKKISR
;
A
#
# COMPACT_ATOMS: atom_id res chain seq x y z
N MET A 1 -49.05 32.47 27.13
CA MET A 1 -49.68 31.38 26.35
C MET A 1 -49.02 31.34 24.99
N LEU A 2 -48.41 30.21 24.57
CA LEU A 2 -47.95 30.06 23.19
C LEU A 2 -49.17 29.98 22.26
N ASN A 3 -49.15 30.76 21.18
CA ASN A 3 -50.17 30.72 20.14
C ASN A 3 -50.08 29.38 19.37
N THR A 4 -51.20 28.79 18.98
CA THR A 4 -51.26 27.52 18.23
C THR A 4 -50.38 27.54 16.96
N PHE A 5 -50.22 28.71 16.34
CA PHE A 5 -49.32 28.92 15.21
C PHE A 5 -47.83 28.70 15.57
N THR A 6 -47.39 29.15 16.75
CA THR A 6 -45.99 28.96 17.18
C THR A 6 -45.72 27.52 17.58
N LEU A 7 -46.72 26.81 18.14
CA LEU A 7 -46.65 25.38 18.43
C LEU A 7 -46.48 24.55 17.15
N HIS A 8 -47.27 24.85 16.11
CA HIS A 8 -47.21 24.14 14.83
C HIS A 8 -45.87 24.39 14.11
N LYS A 9 -45.29 25.58 14.25
CA LYS A 9 -43.96 25.90 13.70
C LYS A 9 -42.85 25.12 14.41
N LEU A 10 -42.93 24.98 15.74
CA LEU A 10 -41.98 24.20 16.52
C LEU A 10 -42.02 22.70 16.14
N ASP A 11 -43.20 22.11 16.06
CA ASP A 11 -43.38 20.69 15.71
C ASP A 11 -42.77 20.36 14.33
N LYS A 12 -42.97 21.26 13.35
CA LYS A 12 -42.37 21.12 12.01
C LYS A 12 -40.84 21.14 12.05
N GLN A 13 -40.24 22.02 12.87
CA GLN A 13 -38.78 22.10 12.99
C GLN A 13 -38.18 20.89 13.71
N VAL A 14 -38.84 20.38 14.75
CA VAL A 14 -38.40 19.16 15.46
C VAL A 14 -38.41 17.96 14.53
N LYS A 15 -39.48 17.79 13.74
CA LYS A 15 -39.57 16.72 12.73
C LYS A 15 -38.46 16.82 11.69
N GLN A 16 -38.18 18.02 11.16
CA GLN A 16 -37.08 18.22 10.21
C GLN A 16 -35.71 17.85 10.80
N LEU A 17 -35.45 18.22 12.06
CA LEU A 17 -34.20 17.88 12.72
C LEU A 17 -34.02 16.36 12.89
N ILE A 18 -35.11 15.64 13.20
CA ILE A 18 -35.11 14.17 13.28
C ILE A 18 -34.81 13.56 11.91
N TYR A 19 -35.45 14.03 10.84
CA TYR A 19 -35.19 13.54 9.48
C TYR A 19 -33.73 13.74 9.07
N ILE A 20 -33.15 14.91 9.34
CA ILE A 20 -31.73 15.20 9.03
C ILE A 20 -30.81 14.23 9.78
N LYS A 21 -31.07 13.98 11.08
CA LYS A 21 -30.29 13.02 11.87
C LYS A 21 -30.37 11.60 11.30
N VAL A 22 -31.55 11.15 10.88
CA VAL A 22 -31.74 9.82 10.28
C VAL A 22 -31.00 9.71 8.95
N ILE A 23 -31.07 10.73 8.09
CA ILE A 23 -30.36 10.75 6.81
C ILE A 23 -28.85 10.72 7.03
N LEU A 24 -28.33 11.49 7.98
CA LEU A 24 -26.90 11.47 8.33
C LEU A 24 -26.46 10.10 8.86
N LEU A 25 -27.29 9.45 9.68
CA LEU A 25 -27.02 8.10 10.18
C LEU A 25 -26.98 7.09 9.03
N LEU A 26 -27.94 7.17 8.10
CA LEU A 26 -27.98 6.29 6.92
C LEU A 26 -26.76 6.51 6.01
N LEU A 27 -26.37 7.76 5.77
CA LEU A 27 -25.17 8.10 4.99
C LEU A 27 -23.88 7.54 5.62
N TYR A 28 -23.80 7.47 6.95
CA TYR A 28 -22.68 6.84 7.65
C TYR A 28 -22.55 5.34 7.33
N PHE A 29 -23.67 4.63 7.14
CA PHE A 29 -23.67 3.21 6.73
C PHE A 29 -23.29 3.00 5.26
N PHE A 30 -23.44 4.03 4.41
CA PHE A 30 -23.06 3.96 3.00
C PHE A 30 -21.60 4.31 2.75
N VAL A 31 -20.81 4.66 3.76
CA VAL A 31 -19.36 4.78 3.59
C VAL A 31 -18.82 3.37 3.35
N PRO A 32 -18.29 3.07 2.15
CA PRO A 32 -17.70 1.77 1.91
C PRO A 32 -16.51 1.64 2.84
N SER A 33 -16.59 0.75 3.81
CA SER A 33 -15.41 0.25 4.50
C SER A 33 -14.66 -0.62 3.48
N THR A 34 -13.90 0.01 2.59
CA THR A 34 -12.88 -0.67 1.80
C THR A 34 -11.77 -1.08 2.75
N ILE A 35 -12.04 -2.07 3.58
CA ILE A 35 -11.02 -2.87 4.23
C ILE A 35 -10.42 -3.67 3.09
N TYR A 36 -9.36 -3.14 2.50
CA TYR A 36 -8.51 -3.85 1.55
C TYR A 36 -7.82 -4.96 2.36
N SER A 37 -8.54 -6.04 2.64
CA SER A 37 -7.98 -7.27 3.20
C SER A 37 -7.36 -8.06 2.05
N SER A 38 -6.31 -7.48 1.45
CA SER A 38 -5.28 -8.34 0.90
C SER A 38 -4.75 -9.11 2.10
N ASN A 39 -4.89 -10.44 2.08
CA ASN A 39 -4.18 -11.29 3.02
C ASN A 39 -2.73 -10.81 2.96
N ASN A 40 -2.21 -10.25 4.06
CA ASN A 40 -0.89 -9.61 4.16
C ASN A 40 0.26 -10.65 4.07
N GLU A 41 0.00 -11.72 3.32
CA GLU A 41 0.88 -12.81 2.96
C GLU A 41 2.09 -12.26 2.23
N MET A 42 3.24 -12.77 2.63
CA MET A 42 4.52 -12.37 2.06
C MET A 42 4.71 -13.10 0.72
N LYS A 43 4.76 -12.33 -0.37
CA LYS A 43 5.08 -12.85 -1.70
C LYS A 43 6.60 -12.86 -1.87
N GLU A 44 7.14 -13.87 -2.55
CA GLU A 44 8.59 -14.00 -2.77
C GLU A 44 8.91 -13.93 -4.27
N LEU A 45 9.98 -13.22 -4.63
CA LEU A 45 10.54 -13.11 -5.97
C LEU A 45 11.95 -13.70 -5.97
N LYS A 46 12.26 -14.44 -7.03
CA LYS A 46 13.61 -14.89 -7.37
C LYS A 46 14.04 -14.20 -8.67
N CYS A 47 15.15 -13.48 -8.64
CA CYS A 47 15.65 -12.66 -9.75
C CYS A 47 17.09 -13.02 -10.10
N ASP A 48 17.51 -12.67 -11.33
CA ASP A 48 18.91 -12.63 -11.70
C ASP A 48 19.51 -11.30 -11.22
N SER A 49 20.58 -11.37 -10.43
CA SER A 49 21.11 -10.16 -9.79
C SER A 49 21.81 -9.24 -10.77
N GLY A 50 21.42 -7.96 -10.76
CA GLY A 50 22.11 -6.90 -11.49
C GLY A 50 23.36 -6.40 -10.78
N ALA A 51 23.42 -6.53 -9.44
CA ALA A 51 24.59 -6.16 -8.66
C ALA A 51 25.74 -7.17 -8.81
N TYR A 52 25.40 -8.45 -8.96
CA TYR A 52 26.37 -9.55 -9.09
C TYR A 52 25.93 -10.53 -10.18
N PRO A 53 26.37 -10.35 -11.44
CA PRO A 53 26.00 -11.22 -12.54
C PRO A 53 26.25 -12.70 -12.23
N GLY A 54 25.28 -13.55 -12.54
CA GLY A 54 25.35 -14.99 -12.27
C GLY A 54 24.90 -15.38 -10.86
N GLN A 55 24.58 -14.43 -9.98
CA GLN A 55 23.98 -14.73 -8.67
C GLN A 55 22.47 -14.57 -8.70
N VAL A 56 21.81 -15.43 -7.92
CA VAL A 56 20.37 -15.32 -7.65
C VAL A 56 20.16 -14.30 -6.53
N LYS A 57 19.27 -13.34 -6.78
CA LYS A 57 18.75 -12.43 -5.75
C LYS A 57 17.34 -12.85 -5.33
N ARG A 58 17.01 -12.66 -4.05
CA ARG A 58 15.67 -12.90 -3.53
C ARG A 58 15.07 -11.63 -2.93
N TRP A 59 13.80 -11.41 -3.21
CA TRP A 59 13.01 -10.30 -2.69
C TRP A 59 11.72 -10.83 -2.08
N GLN A 60 11.21 -10.17 -1.05
CA GLN A 60 9.94 -10.48 -0.41
C GLN A 60 9.12 -9.21 -0.27
N TYR A 61 7.82 -9.25 -0.56
CA TYR A 61 6.95 -8.09 -0.42
C TYR A 61 5.52 -8.46 0.00
N ASN A 62 4.89 -7.56 0.73
CA ASN A 62 3.45 -7.51 0.97
C ASN A 62 3.01 -6.05 1.00
N ASP A 63 1.81 -5.77 1.50
CA ASP A 63 1.27 -4.40 1.51
C ASP A 63 1.98 -3.46 2.47
N LYS A 64 2.81 -4.00 3.38
CA LYS A 64 3.48 -3.23 4.44
C LYS A 64 4.99 -3.17 4.27
N ASN A 65 5.60 -4.27 3.82
CA ASN A 65 7.04 -4.44 3.84
C ASN A 65 7.55 -4.84 2.45
N LEU A 66 8.73 -4.31 2.11
CA LEU A 66 9.56 -4.83 1.04
C LEU A 66 10.92 -5.22 1.62
N ILE A 67 11.40 -6.43 1.32
CA ILE A 67 12.57 -7.02 1.94
C ILE A 67 13.50 -7.58 0.86
N GLU A 68 14.76 -7.20 0.92
CA GLU A 68 15.85 -7.80 0.14
C GLU A 68 16.54 -8.87 0.98
N ILE A 69 16.75 -10.05 0.40
CA ILE A 69 17.40 -11.19 1.07
C ILE A 69 18.74 -11.47 0.40
N TYR A 70 19.81 -11.38 1.19
CA TYR A 70 21.16 -11.67 0.75
C TYR A 70 21.49 -13.16 0.88
N PRO A 71 22.47 -13.69 0.11
CA PRO A 71 22.84 -15.11 0.17
C PRO A 71 23.26 -15.59 1.57
N ASN A 72 23.82 -14.71 2.40
CA ASN A 72 24.21 -15.00 3.79
C ASN A 72 23.02 -14.94 4.78
N GLY A 73 21.79 -14.74 4.31
CA GLY A 73 20.59 -14.63 5.14
C GLY A 73 20.32 -13.25 5.72
N TYR A 74 21.21 -12.26 5.52
CA TYR A 74 20.95 -10.88 5.91
C TYR A 74 19.71 -10.35 5.17
N ARG A 75 18.90 -9.57 5.88
CA ARG A 75 17.64 -9.00 5.36
C ARG A 75 17.66 -7.49 5.52
N ARG A 76 17.44 -6.78 4.42
CA ARG A 76 17.26 -5.33 4.40
C ARG A 76 15.80 -5.00 4.14
N VAL A 77 15.21 -4.14 4.96
CA VAL A 77 13.79 -3.79 4.92
C VAL A 77 13.63 -2.37 4.39
N TYR A 78 12.71 -2.20 3.44
CA TYR A 78 12.36 -0.93 2.82
C TYR A 78 10.93 -0.55 3.21
N TYR A 79 10.72 0.73 3.49
CA TYR A 79 9.42 1.34 3.75
C TYR A 79 8.70 1.63 2.43
N ILE A 80 7.54 1.00 2.24
CA ILE A 80 6.73 1.24 1.04
C ILE A 80 6.15 2.65 1.09
N LYS A 81 6.35 3.42 0.02
CA LYS A 81 5.73 4.74 -0.19
C LYS A 81 4.47 4.66 -1.02
N SER A 82 4.42 3.75 -1.99
CA SER A 82 3.24 3.53 -2.82
C SER A 82 3.25 2.12 -3.37
N ILE A 83 2.07 1.52 -3.45
CA ILE A 83 1.83 0.23 -4.09
C ILE A 83 0.59 0.34 -4.97
N ASN A 84 0.67 -0.20 -6.18
CA ASN A 84 -0.46 -0.42 -7.07
C ASN A 84 -0.23 -1.70 -7.89
N GLU A 85 -1.15 -2.01 -8.81
CA GLU A 85 -1.10 -3.23 -9.62
C GLU A 85 0.15 -3.31 -10.52
N GLU A 86 0.70 -2.16 -10.91
CA GLU A 86 1.82 -2.04 -11.86
C GLU A 86 3.17 -1.93 -11.16
N LYS A 87 3.23 -1.39 -9.95
CA LYS A 87 4.50 -1.08 -9.28
C LYS A 87 4.43 -0.99 -7.75
N ILE A 88 5.58 -1.24 -7.13
CA ILE A 88 5.88 -0.87 -5.74
C ILE A 88 7.02 0.13 -5.76
N LEU A 89 6.88 1.22 -5.00
CA LEU A 89 7.94 2.15 -4.70
C LEU A 89 8.21 2.11 -3.19
N ALA A 90 9.47 1.94 -2.83
CA ALA A 90 9.90 1.88 -1.45
C ALA A 90 11.26 2.57 -1.30
N ASP A 91 11.52 3.04 -0.09
CA ASP A 91 12.83 3.57 0.28
C ASP A 91 13.25 3.06 1.66
N GLU A 92 14.54 3.19 1.93
CA GLU A 92 15.10 3.02 3.26
C GLU A 92 15.80 4.33 3.60
N ASP A 93 15.40 4.95 4.72
CA ASP A 93 16.16 6.06 5.29
C ASP A 93 17.33 5.50 6.09
N ALA A 94 18.37 5.08 5.38
CA ALA A 94 19.70 4.82 5.93
C ALA A 94 20.38 6.17 6.27
N VAL A 95 19.68 6.98 7.07
CA VAL A 95 19.92 8.35 7.53
C VAL A 95 20.76 9.23 6.58
N ARG A 96 20.26 9.51 5.37
CA ARG A 96 20.82 10.40 4.32
C ARG A 96 21.77 9.79 3.28
N GLY A 97 22.03 8.48 3.33
CA GLY A 97 22.55 7.73 2.18
C GLY A 97 21.42 6.95 1.50
N MET A 98 20.32 7.62 1.12
CA MET A 98 19.03 7.00 0.78
C MET A 98 19.11 5.90 -0.29
N TYR A 99 18.46 4.77 0.00
CA TYR A 99 18.31 3.63 -0.89
C TYR A 99 16.87 3.64 -1.43
N PHE A 100 16.72 3.59 -2.73
CA PHE A 100 15.43 3.55 -3.42
C PHE A 100 15.26 2.22 -4.13
N VAL A 101 14.09 1.62 -3.96
CA VAL A 101 13.70 0.41 -4.66
C VAL A 101 12.39 0.63 -5.38
N SER A 102 12.36 0.22 -6.65
CA SER A 102 11.12 0.11 -7.42
C SER A 102 10.98 -1.28 -7.99
N ILE A 103 9.84 -1.92 -7.75
CA ILE A 103 9.45 -3.16 -8.43
C ILE A 103 8.43 -2.79 -9.50
N ASN A 104 8.67 -3.18 -10.74
CA ASN A 104 7.68 -3.05 -11.81
C ASN A 104 7.10 -4.43 -12.15
N PHE A 105 5.77 -4.53 -12.11
CA PHE A 105 5.00 -5.71 -12.48
C PHE A 105 4.48 -5.53 -13.92
N ASN A 106 5.35 -5.63 -14.91
CA ASN A 106 4.90 -5.69 -16.29
C ASN A 106 4.42 -7.11 -16.62
N SER A 107 3.40 -7.23 -17.47
CA SER A 107 2.94 -8.50 -18.05
C SER A 107 4.06 -9.37 -18.66
N LYS A 108 5.15 -8.74 -19.15
CA LYS A 108 6.27 -9.43 -19.81
C LYS A 108 7.39 -9.83 -18.84
N SER A 109 7.68 -9.02 -17.84
CA SER A 109 8.77 -9.24 -16.89
C SER A 109 8.50 -8.50 -15.58
N ILE A 110 9.04 -9.06 -14.49
CA ILE A 110 9.14 -8.36 -13.22
C ILE A 110 10.60 -7.97 -13.05
N ASP A 111 10.85 -6.68 -12.82
CA ASP A 111 12.19 -6.15 -12.60
C ASP A 111 12.22 -5.36 -11.30
N VAL A 112 13.30 -5.51 -10.53
CA VAL A 112 13.57 -4.73 -9.33
C VAL A 112 14.73 -3.80 -9.59
N LYS A 113 14.45 -2.49 -9.63
CA LYS A 113 15.49 -1.46 -9.76
C LYS A 113 15.88 -0.97 -8.38
N VAL A 114 17.17 -0.96 -8.12
CA VAL A 114 17.74 -0.49 -6.86
C VAL A 114 18.69 0.67 -7.17
N SER A 115 18.49 1.78 -6.48
CA SER A 115 19.37 2.94 -6.54
C SER A 115 19.86 3.26 -5.13
N THR A 116 21.15 3.10 -4.93
CA THR A 116 21.84 3.45 -3.68
C THR A 116 22.77 4.64 -3.95
N PRO A 117 23.37 5.24 -2.92
CA PRO A 117 24.40 6.27 -3.13
C PRO A 117 25.63 5.77 -3.89
N LEU A 118 25.91 4.46 -3.85
CA LEU A 118 27.13 3.86 -4.40
C LEU A 118 26.90 3.15 -5.73
N ALA A 119 25.68 2.69 -6.02
CA ALA A 119 25.40 1.89 -7.19
C ALA A 119 23.95 2.00 -7.65
N LYS A 120 23.75 1.80 -8.94
CA LYS A 120 22.43 1.59 -9.55
C LYS A 120 22.46 0.27 -10.31
N TYR A 121 21.51 -0.60 -10.03
CA TYR A 121 21.41 -1.88 -10.70
C TYR A 121 19.95 -2.31 -10.85
N ILE A 122 19.74 -3.30 -11.74
CA ILE A 122 18.43 -3.88 -12.02
C ILE A 122 18.56 -5.37 -11.84
N ASP A 123 17.86 -5.91 -10.85
CA ASP A 123 17.61 -7.34 -10.80
C ASP A 123 16.47 -7.64 -11.79
N LYS A 124 16.78 -8.49 -12.76
CA LYS A 124 15.92 -8.74 -13.93
C LYS A 124 15.35 -10.15 -13.89
N ASP A 125 14.43 -10.42 -14.81
CA ASP A 125 13.85 -11.75 -15.03
C ASP A 125 13.26 -12.34 -13.75
N CYS A 126 12.73 -11.48 -12.87
CA CYS A 126 12.19 -11.90 -11.58
C CYS A 126 10.95 -12.76 -11.76
N LYS A 127 10.88 -13.86 -11.03
CA LYS A 127 9.75 -14.78 -11.02
C LYS A 127 9.16 -14.84 -9.63
N LYS A 128 7.83 -14.72 -9.55
CA LYS A 128 7.07 -15.06 -8.34
C LYS A 128 7.27 -16.55 -8.07
N ILE A 129 7.61 -16.89 -6.84
CA ILE A 129 7.68 -18.28 -6.39
C ILE A 129 6.64 -18.50 -5.30
N SER A 130 5.85 -19.57 -5.41
CA SER A 130 5.00 -20.01 -4.31
C SER A 130 5.85 -20.81 -3.32
N ARG A 131 5.58 -20.64 -2.03
CA ARG A 131 5.92 -21.65 -1.04
C ARG A 131 4.80 -22.66 -0.92
#